data_AF-A0A4R2G8N3-F1
#
_entry.id   AF-A0A4R2G8N3-F1
#
_cell.length_a   1.000
_cell.length_b   1.000
_cell.length_c   1.000
_cell.angle_alpha   90.00
_cell.angle_beta   90.00
_cell.angle_gamma   90.00
#
_symmetry.space_group_name_H-M   'P 1'
#
loop_
_entity.id
_entity.type
_entity.pdbx_description
1 polymer ?
#
loop_
_entity_poly.entity_id
_entity_poly.type
_entity_poly.pdbx_seq_one_letter_code
_entity_poly.pdbx_strand_id
1 'polypeptide(L)'
;MNRMTWVALAPLLLSTAMIFRTFIYGSQSYIEVITVSLVLSAPLIFTFVLVFLFCRDNVSDRYALLGTIAICGHLFTVMLHVLWNGFMLADVINKDDLGPEQGYTGLILWVGSVKTMLLGLVVGLCLHYLPRLFRKAAAR
;
A
#
# COMPACT_ATOMS: atom_id res chain seq x y z
N MET A 1 -6.11 18.62 6.12
CA MET A 1 -5.90 17.33 5.43
C MET A 1 -7.11 16.45 5.75
N ASN A 2 -7.79 15.88 4.75
CA ASN A 2 -9.02 15.09 4.98
C ASN A 2 -8.69 13.84 5.83
N ARG A 3 -9.63 13.40 6.68
CA ARG A 3 -9.58 12.15 7.45
C ARG A 3 -9.10 10.96 6.62
N MET A 4 -9.55 10.83 5.37
CA MET A 4 -9.13 9.74 4.49
C MET A 4 -7.63 9.74 4.20
N THR A 5 -7.03 10.92 4.02
CA THR A 5 -5.59 11.07 3.82
C THR A 5 -4.80 10.65 5.06
N TRP A 6 -5.29 10.98 6.26
CA TRP A 6 -4.68 10.53 7.52
C TRP A 6 -4.76 9.02 7.69
N VAL A 7 -5.91 8.42 7.36
CA VAL A 7 -6.13 6.97 7.40
C VAL A 7 -5.20 6.25 6.40
N ALA A 8 -4.91 6.86 5.25
CA ALA A 8 -3.95 6.33 4.27
C ALA A 8 -2.48 6.52 4.71
N LEU A 9 -2.16 7.64 5.38
CA LEU A 9 -0.80 7.94 5.82
C LEU A 9 -0.31 6.99 6.92
N ALA A 10 -1.16 6.66 7.90
CA ALA A 10 -0.79 5.81 9.03
C ALA A 10 -0.19 4.45 8.63
N PRO A 11 -0.84 3.62 7.77
CA PRO A 11 -0.28 2.34 7.36
C PRO A 11 0.96 2.46 6.46
N LEU A 12 1.07 3.52 5.65
CA LEU A 12 2.29 3.82 4.91
C LEU A 12 3.48 4.00 5.87
N LEU A 13 3.30 4.83 6.91
CA LEU A 13 4.35 5.07 7.90
C LEU A 13 4.69 3.81 8.69
N LEU A 14 3.67 3.04 9.10
CA LEU A 14 3.87 1.76 9.78
C LEU A 14 4.70 0.78 8.93
N SER A 15 4.30 0.59 7.68
CA SER A 15 4.99 -0.30 6.74
C SER A 15 6.43 0.16 6.50
N THR A 16 6.66 1.47 6.31
CA THR A 16 8.00 2.03 6.11
C THR A 16 8.87 1.82 7.35
N ALA A 17 8.30 2.01 8.55
CA ALA A 17 8.99 1.78 9.81
C ALA A 17 9.37 0.30 10.01
N MET A 18 8.50 -0.64 9.62
CA MET A 18 8.81 -2.08 9.65
C MET A 18 9.99 -2.42 8.74
N ILE A 19 10.01 -1.91 7.51
CA ILE A 19 11.12 -2.12 6.58
C ILE A 19 12.41 -1.55 7.16
N PHE A 20 12.39 -0.29 7.60
CA PHE A 20 13.56 0.36 8.19
C PHE A 20 14.11 -0.42 9.38
N ARG A 21 13.23 -0.87 10.28
CA ARG A 21 13.60 -1.72 11.42
C ARG A 21 14.12 -3.08 11.01
N THR A 22 13.67 -3.64 9.90
CA THR A 22 14.17 -4.92 9.41
C THR A 22 15.62 -4.74 8.92
N PHE A 23 15.87 -3.80 8.02
CA PHE A 23 17.18 -3.68 7.37
C PHE A 23 18.27 -3.08 8.24
N ILE A 24 17.93 -2.36 9.32
CA ILE A 24 18.92 -1.87 10.29
C ILE A 24 19.62 -3.01 11.06
N TYR A 25 19.00 -4.19 11.18
CA TYR A 25 19.66 -5.36 11.80
C TYR A 25 20.72 -5.98 10.87
N GLY A 26 20.52 -5.92 9.55
CA GLY A 26 21.37 -6.60 8.58
C GLY A 26 22.43 -5.75 7.90
N SER A 27 22.30 -4.41 7.90
CA SER A 27 23.22 -3.52 7.19
C SER A 27 24.11 -2.71 8.14
N GLN A 28 25.39 -2.59 7.77
CA GLN A 28 26.35 -1.70 8.45
C GLN A 28 26.24 -0.24 7.98
N SER A 29 25.46 0.04 6.93
CA SER A 29 25.33 1.36 6.32
C SER A 29 23.92 1.92 6.47
N TYR A 30 23.78 2.98 7.28
CA TYR A 30 22.51 3.69 7.44
C TYR A 30 21.95 4.23 6.11
N ILE A 31 22.82 4.61 5.18
CA ILE A 31 22.41 5.11 3.86
C ILE A 31 21.73 3.99 3.07
N GLU A 32 22.31 2.79 3.10
CA GLU A 32 21.74 1.63 2.42
C GLU A 32 20.35 1.28 2.98
N VAL A 33 20.20 1.28 4.31
CA VAL A 33 18.92 1.05 4.98
C VAL A 33 17.85 2.05 4.52
N ILE A 34 18.20 3.33 4.44
CA ILE A 34 17.28 4.38 3.97
C ILE A 34 16.90 4.14 2.51
N THR A 35 17.88 3.87 1.64
CA THR A 35 17.65 3.64 0.21
C THR A 35 16.74 2.44 -0.01
N VAL A 36 17.02 1.30 0.63
CA VAL A 36 16.20 0.09 0.52
C VAL A 36 14.79 0.33 1.07
N SER A 37 14.67 1.02 2.19
CA SER A 37 13.38 1.36 2.78
C SER A 37 12.52 2.22 1.85
N LEU A 38 13.13 3.20 1.18
CA LEU A 38 12.44 4.05 0.20
C LEU A 38 12.02 3.26 -1.05
N VAL A 39 12.90 2.41 -1.58
CA VAL A 39 12.61 1.60 -2.78
C VAL A 39 11.47 0.63 -2.51
N LEU A 40 11.51 -0.08 -1.38
CA LEU A 40 10.46 -1.05 -1.00
C LEU A 40 9.15 -0.38 -0.61
N SER A 41 9.17 0.90 -0.20
CA SER A 41 7.97 1.67 0.10
C SER A 41 7.41 2.41 -1.12
N ALA A 42 8.11 2.43 -2.26
CA ALA A 42 7.71 3.21 -3.44
C ALA A 42 6.27 2.92 -3.93
N PRO A 43 5.78 1.66 -4.01
CA PRO A 43 4.40 1.39 -4.40
C PRO A 43 3.36 1.97 -3.42
N LEU A 44 3.66 1.92 -2.12
CA LEU A 44 2.81 2.52 -1.08
C LEU A 44 2.79 4.04 -1.16
N ILE A 45 3.95 4.65 -1.34
CA ILE A 45 4.08 6.11 -1.51
C ILE A 45 3.28 6.55 -2.74
N PHE A 46 3.43 5.82 -3.86
CA PHE A 46 2.70 6.12 -5.09
C PHE A 46 1.18 6.08 -4.90
N THR A 47 0.65 4.98 -4.32
CA THR A 47 -0.80 4.85 -4.08
C THR A 47 -1.31 5.86 -3.06
N PHE A 48 -0.51 6.21 -2.05
CA PHE A 48 -0.83 7.29 -1.11
C PHE A 48 -0.97 8.64 -1.83
N VAL A 49 -0.06 8.96 -2.77
CA VAL A 49 -0.15 10.19 -3.57
C VAL A 49 -1.44 10.22 -4.39
N LEU A 50 -1.88 9.09 -4.96
CA LEU A 50 -3.17 9.02 -5.65
C LEU A 50 -4.35 9.33 -4.71
N VAL A 51 -4.35 8.75 -3.50
CA VAL A 51 -5.38 9.06 -2.48
C VAL A 51 -5.33 10.54 -2.10
N PHE A 52 -4.13 11.10 -1.90
CA PHE A 52 -3.95 12.52 -1.57
C PHE A 52 -4.53 13.45 -2.65
N LEU A 53 -4.31 13.11 -3.94
CA LEU A 53 -4.79 13.91 -5.06
C LEU A 53 -6.30 13.76 -5.29
N PHE A 54 -6.82 12.53 -5.31
CA PHE A 54 -8.20 12.25 -5.74
C PHE A 54 -9.23 12.23 -4.61
N CYS A 55 -8.82 12.07 -3.35
CA CYS A 55 -9.74 12.08 -2.20
C CYS A 55 -9.77 13.41 -1.45
N ARG A 56 -9.22 14.49 -2.03
CA ARG A 56 -9.41 15.85 -1.52
C ARG A 56 -10.85 16.29 -1.77
N ASP A 57 -11.48 16.96 -0.82
CA ASP A 57 -12.93 17.22 -0.78
C ASP A 57 -13.49 17.73 -2.14
N ASN A 58 -12.89 18.76 -2.73
CA ASN A 58 -13.35 19.33 -4.01
C ASN A 58 -13.11 18.44 -5.25
N VAL A 59 -12.19 17.48 -5.17
CA VAL A 59 -11.80 16.58 -6.28
C VAL A 59 -12.60 15.27 -6.20
N SER A 60 -12.83 14.77 -4.98
CA SER A 60 -13.55 13.53 -4.71
C SER A 60 -14.97 13.55 -5.28
N ASP A 61 -15.68 14.67 -5.14
CA ASP A 61 -17.05 14.79 -5.66
C ASP A 61 -17.09 14.83 -7.19
N ARG A 62 -16.12 15.49 -7.81
CA ARG A 62 -16.01 15.59 -9.27
C ARG A 62 -15.55 14.28 -9.92
N TYR A 63 -14.66 13.55 -9.25
CA TYR A 63 -14.02 12.34 -9.78
C TYR A 63 -14.21 11.13 -8.84
N ALA A 64 -15.45 10.86 -8.46
CA ALA A 64 -15.78 9.80 -7.51
C ALA A 64 -15.26 8.41 -7.90
N LEU A 65 -15.18 8.11 -9.21
CA LEU A 65 -14.58 6.85 -9.70
C LEU A 65 -13.09 6.78 -9.39
N LEU A 66 -12.34 7.84 -9.70
CA LEU A 66 -10.89 7.89 -9.45
C LEU A 66 -10.59 7.87 -7.94
N GLY A 67 -11.40 8.54 -7.13
CA GLY A 67 -11.31 8.45 -5.67
C GLY A 67 -11.52 7.02 -5.16
N THR A 68 -12.54 6.32 -5.68
CA THR A 68 -12.80 4.91 -5.32
C THR A 68 -11.62 4.00 -5.71
N ILE A 69 -11.12 4.14 -6.94
CA ILE A 69 -9.96 3.39 -7.44
C ILE A 69 -8.72 3.68 -6.58
N ALA A 70 -8.45 4.93 -6.24
CA ALA A 70 -7.31 5.31 -5.43
C ALA A 70 -7.37 4.69 -4.03
N ILE A 71 -8.54 4.72 -3.38
CA ILE A 71 -8.75 4.11 -2.07
C ILE A 71 -8.54 2.59 -2.13
N CYS A 72 -9.17 1.91 -3.10
CA CYS A 72 -9.03 0.46 -3.26
C CYS A 72 -7.60 0.06 -3.59
N GLY A 73 -6.96 0.75 -4.55
CA GLY A 73 -5.55 0.56 -4.91
C GLY A 73 -4.64 0.70 -3.71
N HIS A 74 -4.82 1.74 -2.90
CA HIS A 74 -4.03 1.95 -1.71
C HIS A 74 -4.29 0.87 -0.65
N LEU A 75 -5.55 0.50 -0.40
CA LEU A 75 -5.92 -0.52 0.59
C LEU A 75 -5.27 -1.87 0.30
N PHE A 76 -5.37 -2.38 -0.93
CA PHE A 76 -4.75 -3.65 -1.31
C PHE A 76 -3.22 -3.60 -1.22
N THR A 77 -2.63 -2.48 -1.64
CA THR A 77 -1.18 -2.27 -1.57
C THR A 77 -0.72 -2.27 -0.10
N VAL A 78 -1.45 -1.56 0.77
CA VAL A 78 -1.22 -1.51 2.23
C VAL A 78 -1.32 -2.88 2.86
N MET A 79 -2.42 -3.61 2.65
CA MET A 79 -2.64 -4.90 3.31
C MET A 79 -1.47 -5.85 3.05
N LEU A 80 -1.02 -5.90 1.81
CA LEU A 80 0.01 -6.83 1.40
C LEU A 80 1.42 -6.38 1.84
N HIS A 81 1.74 -5.08 1.78
CA HIS A 81 3.03 -4.60 2.28
C HIS A 81 3.12 -4.71 3.80
N VAL A 82 2.08 -4.31 4.54
CA VAL A 82 2.08 -4.44 6.02
C VAL A 82 2.20 -5.91 6.43
N LEU A 83 1.50 -6.82 5.73
CA LEU A 83 1.58 -8.26 6.02
C LEU A 83 2.99 -8.80 5.78
N TRP A 84 3.57 -8.57 4.60
CA TRP A 84 4.90 -9.11 4.30
C TRP A 84 6.03 -8.43 5.06
N ASN A 85 5.96 -7.11 5.25
CA ASN A 85 6.93 -6.41 6.09
C ASN A 85 6.82 -6.85 7.54
N GLY A 86 5.60 -7.14 8.02
CA GLY A 86 5.37 -7.71 9.34
C GLY A 86 5.98 -9.11 9.50
N PHE A 87 5.79 -9.99 8.52
CA PHE A 87 6.41 -11.33 8.52
C PHE A 87 7.94 -11.25 8.45
N MET A 88 8.47 -10.39 7.59
CA MET A 88 9.92 -10.18 7.47
C MET A 88 10.51 -9.64 8.78
N LEU A 89 9.88 -8.64 9.40
CA LEU A 89 10.32 -8.10 10.68
C LEU A 89 10.24 -9.14 11.80
N ALA A 90 9.16 -9.93 11.86
CA ALA A 90 9.02 -11.00 12.84
C ALA A 90 10.10 -12.07 12.67
N ASP A 91 10.47 -12.42 11.44
CA ASP A 91 11.52 -13.39 11.18
C ASP A 91 12.89 -12.88 11.66
N VAL A 92 13.21 -11.62 11.35
CA VAL A 92 14.46 -10.97 11.79
C VAL A 92 14.55 -10.85 13.30
N ILE A 93 13.47 -10.46 13.97
CA ILE A 93 13.44 -10.37 15.45
C ILE A 93 13.65 -11.76 16.08
N ASN A 94 13.15 -12.83 15.46
CA ASN A 94 13.29 -14.18 16.02
C ASN A 94 14.66 -14.81 15.74
N LYS A 95 15.31 -14.44 14.63
CA LYS A 95 16.57 -15.04 14.18
C LYS A 95 17.80 -14.17 14.45
N ASP A 96 17.60 -12.92 14.85
CA ASP A 96 18.63 -11.89 15.02
C ASP A 96 19.56 -11.71 13.80
N ASP A 97 19.11 -12.13 12.61
CA ASP A 97 19.87 -12.05 11.38
C ASP A 97 18.98 -11.79 10.16
N LEU A 98 19.57 -11.09 9.19
CA LEU A 98 18.97 -10.78 7.90
C LEU A 98 19.52 -11.75 6.85
N GLY A 99 19.12 -13.02 6.95
CA GLY A 99 19.64 -14.06 6.07
C GLY A 99 19.14 -13.94 4.62
N PRO A 100 19.92 -14.43 3.63
CA PRO A 100 19.53 -14.45 2.21
C PRO A 100 18.26 -15.27 1.92
N GLU A 101 17.81 -16.08 2.89
CA GLU A 101 16.58 -16.88 2.81
C GLU A 101 15.30 -16.04 3.01
N GLN A 102 15.42 -14.76 3.35
CA GLN A 102 14.29 -13.84 3.53
C GLN A 102 13.75 -13.31 2.20
N GLY A 103 13.36 -14.21 1.30
CA GLY A 103 12.78 -13.95 -0.04
C GLY A 103 11.51 -13.07 -0.06
N TYR A 104 11.07 -12.60 1.10
CA TYR A 104 10.02 -11.60 1.27
C TYR A 104 10.29 -10.32 0.49
N THR A 105 11.54 -9.85 0.42
CA THR A 105 11.88 -8.63 -0.33
C THR A 105 11.57 -8.78 -1.82
N GLY A 106 11.89 -9.95 -2.39
CA GLY A 106 11.53 -10.30 -3.77
C GLY A 106 10.03 -10.46 -3.95
N LEU A 107 9.33 -11.08 -3.02
CA LEU A 107 7.86 -11.21 -3.04
C LEU A 107 7.15 -9.85 -2.96
N ILE A 108 7.64 -8.94 -2.10
CA ILE A 108 7.13 -7.56 -1.98
C ILE A 108 7.32 -6.81 -3.29
N LEU A 109 8.51 -6.89 -3.90
CA LEU A 109 8.77 -6.23 -5.18
C LEU A 109 7.99 -6.86 -6.35
N TRP A 110 7.81 -8.18 -6.36
CA TRP A 110 7.23 -8.89 -7.48
C TRP A 110 5.70 -8.93 -7.45
N VAL A 111 5.12 -9.10 -6.27
CA VAL A 111 3.67 -9.23 -6.09
C VAL A 111 3.07 -7.95 -5.51
N GLY A 112 3.79 -7.21 -4.67
CA GLY A 112 3.33 -5.93 -4.10
C GLY A 112 3.42 -4.73 -5.01
N SER A 113 3.98 -4.89 -6.21
CA SER A 113 4.10 -3.82 -7.20
C SER A 113 2.84 -3.65 -8.05
N VAL A 114 2.97 -3.50 -9.36
CA VAL A 114 1.88 -3.13 -10.28
C VAL A 114 0.68 -4.10 -10.20
N LYS A 115 0.91 -5.36 -9.82
CA LYS A 115 -0.13 -6.40 -9.75
C LYS A 115 -1.19 -6.11 -8.67
N THR A 116 -0.80 -5.70 -7.48
CA THR A 116 -1.76 -5.31 -6.40
C THR A 116 -2.53 -4.06 -6.76
N MET A 117 -1.88 -3.11 -7.44
CA MET A 117 -2.55 -1.92 -7.95
C MET A 117 -3.60 -2.27 -9.00
N LEU A 118 -3.32 -3.22 -9.90
CA LEU A 118 -4.29 -3.74 -10.87
C LEU A 118 -5.48 -4.41 -10.18
N LEU A 119 -5.26 -5.20 -9.12
CA LEU A 119 -6.35 -5.77 -8.33
C LEU A 119 -7.21 -4.69 -7.69
N GLY A 120 -6.59 -3.67 -7.08
CA GLY A 120 -7.31 -2.53 -6.51
C GLY A 120 -8.08 -1.71 -7.55
N LEU A 121 -7.57 -1.60 -8.78
CA LEU A 121 -8.27 -0.98 -9.91
C LEU A 121 -9.55 -1.76 -10.26
N VAL A 122 -9.43 -3.08 -10.45
CA VAL A 122 -10.58 -3.94 -10.81
C VAL A 122 -11.63 -3.90 -9.71
N VAL A 123 -11.23 -4.03 -8.44
CA VAL A 123 -12.16 -3.97 -7.30
C VAL A 123 -12.78 -2.58 -7.18
N GLY A 124 -12.02 -1.51 -7.39
CA GLY A 124 -12.52 -0.14 -7.38
C GLY A 124 -13.56 0.12 -8.46
N LEU A 125 -13.34 -0.38 -9.68
CA LEU A 125 -14.32 -0.33 -10.77
C LEU A 125 -15.60 -1.09 -10.38
N CYS A 126 -15.47 -2.32 -9.88
CA CYS A 126 -16.60 -3.13 -9.42
C CYS A 126 -17.42 -2.39 -8.35
N LEU A 127 -16.78 -1.89 -7.29
CA LEU A 127 -17.45 -1.18 -6.20
C LEU A 127 -18.11 0.13 -6.65
N HIS A 128 -17.57 0.78 -7.69
CA HIS A 128 -18.18 1.98 -8.23
C HIS A 128 -19.43 1.69 -9.07
N TYR A 129 -19.39 0.68 -9.93
CA TYR A 129 -20.43 0.41 -10.93
C TYR A 129 -21.52 -0.57 -10.46
N LEU A 130 -21.19 -1.63 -9.71
CA LEU A 130 -22.16 -2.64 -9.28
C LEU A 130 -23.31 -2.05 -8.45
N PRO A 131 -23.07 -1.22 -7.41
CA PRO A 131 -24.17 -0.64 -6.62
C PRO A 131 -25.08 0.27 -7.45
N ARG A 132 -24.54 0.96 -8.44
CA ARG A 132 -25.30 1.82 -9.36
C ARG A 132 -26.18 1.00 -10.30
N LEU A 133 -25.68 -0.15 -10.77
CA LEU A 133 -26.44 -1.09 -11.58
C LEU A 133 -27.59 -1.70 -10.77
N PHE A 134 -27.33 -2.16 -9.54
CA PHE A 134 -28.36 -2.70 -8.67
C PHE A 134 -29.44 -1.67 -8.30
N ARG A 135 -29.06 -0.42 -8.00
CA ARG A 135 -30.04 0.66 -7.77
C ARG A 135 -30.92 0.90 -8.99
N LYS A 136 -30.36 0.89 -10.20
CA LYS A 136 -31.14 1.04 -11.44
C LYS A 136 -32.05 -0.17 -11.70
N ALA A 137 -31.61 -1.38 -11.36
CA ALA A 137 -32.41 -2.59 -11.52
C ALA A 137 -33.55 -2.67 -10.50
N ALA A 138 -33.33 -2.23 -9.25
CA ALA A 138 -34.34 -2.24 -8.19
C ALA A 138 -35.35 -1.08 -8.27
N ALA A 139 -35.06 -0.04 -9.07
CA ALA A 139 -35.96 1.08 -9.35
C ALA A 139 -36.85 0.85 -10.58
N ARG A 140 -36.75 -0.32 -11.22
CA ARG A 140 -37.69 -0.83 -12.24
C ARG A 140 -38.61 -1.84 -11.59
#